data_AF-A0A1I0FI65-F1
#
_entry.id   AF-A0A1I0FI65-F1
#
_cell.length_a   1.000
_cell.length_b   1.000
_cell.length_c   1.000
_cell.angle_alpha   90.00
_cell.angle_beta   90.00
_cell.angle_gamma   90.00
#
_symmetry.space_group_name_H-M   'P 1'
#
loop_
_entity.id
_entity.type
_entity.pdbx_description
1 polymer ?
#
loop_
_entity_poly.entity_id
_entity_poly.type
_entity_poly.pdbx_seq_one_letter_code
_entity_poly.pdbx_strand_id
1 'polypeptide(L)'
;MAKLQPFLAQGTQTGSKENIEVKVLFTWPSVGSGQFTAVSDYNAVFTGQIDSAFYKGPMSLSLSLSDQNPSSQRGPASITLNGTADPQATYQVSRNQIVISASLDGKSETIAINAGDGGTYLSLSGAVSHTVFLKPS
;
A
#
# COMPACT_ATOMS: atom_id res chain seq x y z
N MET A 1 -6.26 11.52 12.14
CA MET A 1 -5.22 10.74 11.50
C MET A 1 -5.95 9.48 11.45
N ALA A 2 -6.28 9.16 10.22
CA ALA A 2 -5.82 7.86 9.84
C ALA A 2 -4.44 7.63 10.44
N LYS A 3 -4.41 6.92 11.58
CA LYS A 3 -3.32 6.00 11.77
C LYS A 3 -3.37 5.10 10.55
N LEU A 4 -2.24 4.65 10.04
CA LEU A 4 -2.21 3.65 8.99
C LEU A 4 -2.70 2.30 9.55
N GLN A 5 -2.45 2.04 10.83
CA GLN A 5 -2.78 0.78 11.52
C GLN A 5 -4.20 0.22 11.24
N PRO A 6 -5.29 1.01 11.31
CA PRO A 6 -6.65 0.51 11.06
C PRO A 6 -6.91 0.09 9.61
N PHE A 7 -6.05 0.51 8.67
CA PHE A 7 -6.15 0.18 7.25
C PHE A 7 -5.16 -0.92 6.84
N LEU A 8 -4.32 -1.38 7.77
CA LEU A 8 -3.46 -2.54 7.58
C LEU A 8 -4.11 -3.76 8.24
N ALA A 9 -3.77 -4.95 7.75
CA ALA A 9 -4.23 -6.19 8.33
C ALA A 9 -3.85 -6.30 9.81
N GLN A 10 -4.67 -7.02 10.57
CA GLN A 10 -4.31 -7.37 11.93
C GLN A 10 -3.00 -8.19 11.91
N GLY A 11 -2.05 -7.81 12.76
CA GLY A 11 -0.73 -8.43 12.82
C GLY A 11 0.31 -7.81 11.90
N THR A 12 -0.06 -6.89 10.99
CA THR A 12 0.91 -6.13 10.21
C THR A 12 1.72 -5.20 11.12
N GLN A 13 3.01 -5.50 11.23
CA GLN A 13 4.01 -4.79 12.01
C GLN A 13 5.38 -4.85 11.32
N THR A 14 6.35 -4.09 11.83
CA THR A 14 7.74 -4.21 11.36
C THR A 14 8.25 -5.66 11.46
N GLY A 15 8.82 -6.17 10.38
CA GLY A 15 9.30 -7.54 10.24
C GLY A 15 8.25 -8.56 9.78
N SER A 16 6.99 -8.15 9.60
CA SER A 16 5.93 -9.04 9.11
C SER A 16 6.21 -9.42 7.67
N LYS A 17 6.27 -10.73 7.42
CA LYS A 17 6.39 -11.28 6.08
C LYS A 17 5.01 -11.45 5.46
N GLU A 18 4.92 -11.10 4.20
CA GLU A 18 3.66 -11.09 3.46
C GLU A 18 3.87 -11.83 2.12
N ASN A 19 2.93 -12.69 1.77
CA ASN A 19 2.75 -13.15 0.40
C ASN A 19 2.10 -12.03 -0.41
N ILE A 20 2.61 -11.81 -1.62
CA ILE A 20 2.04 -10.88 -2.58
C ILE A 20 1.12 -11.69 -3.48
N GLU A 21 -0.19 -11.55 -3.30
CA GLU A 21 -1.20 -12.21 -4.10
C GLU A 21 -1.83 -11.20 -5.07
N VAL A 22 -2.18 -11.65 -6.28
CA VAL A 22 -2.90 -10.82 -7.27
C VAL A 22 -4.15 -11.54 -7.73
N LYS A 23 -5.19 -10.78 -8.06
CA LYS A 23 -6.46 -11.36 -8.52
C LYS A 23 -6.31 -11.85 -9.95
N VAL A 24 -6.50 -13.16 -10.17
CA VAL A 24 -6.58 -13.76 -11.51
C VAL A 24 -7.91 -14.51 -11.62
N LEU A 25 -8.84 -13.96 -12.40
CA LEU A 25 -10.21 -14.45 -12.51
C LEU A 25 -10.89 -14.58 -11.12
N PHE A 26 -10.93 -15.81 -10.59
CA PHE A 26 -11.58 -16.17 -9.32
C PHE A 26 -10.58 -16.61 -8.23
N THR A 27 -9.27 -16.57 -8.49
CA THR A 27 -8.23 -17.02 -7.55
C THR A 27 -7.25 -15.89 -7.20
N TRP A 28 -6.55 -16.08 -6.07
CA TRP A 28 -5.49 -15.20 -5.57
C TRP A 28 -4.18 -15.98 -5.44
N PRO A 29 -3.53 -16.34 -6.56
CA PRO A 29 -2.23 -16.98 -6.50
C PRO A 29 -1.20 -16.04 -5.87
N SER A 30 -0.32 -16.59 -5.04
CA SER A 30 0.91 -15.90 -4.65
C SER A 30 1.80 -15.74 -5.88
N VAL A 31 2.19 -14.51 -6.14
CA VAL A 31 3.10 -14.10 -7.21
C VAL A 31 4.37 -13.49 -6.65
N GLY A 32 4.65 -13.68 -5.37
CA GLY A 32 5.78 -13.04 -4.74
C GLY A 32 5.68 -12.99 -3.23
N SER A 33 6.67 -12.36 -2.62
CA SER A 33 6.71 -12.16 -1.18
C SER A 33 7.44 -10.88 -0.85
N GLY A 34 7.15 -10.33 0.32
CA GLY A 34 7.85 -9.20 0.87
C GLY A 34 7.72 -9.12 2.37
N GLN A 35 8.10 -7.97 2.91
CA GLN A 35 7.97 -7.68 4.31
C GLN A 35 7.77 -6.19 4.55
N PHE A 36 7.07 -5.87 5.63
CA PHE A 36 7.06 -4.52 6.15
C PHE A 36 8.36 -4.27 6.92
N THR A 37 9.19 -3.34 6.46
CA THR A 37 10.47 -2.98 7.11
C THR A 37 10.31 -1.86 8.13
N ALA A 38 9.21 -1.12 8.08
CA ALA A 38 8.80 -0.19 9.10
C ALA A 38 7.28 -0.03 9.11
N VAL A 39 6.67 -0.13 10.29
CA VAL A 39 5.25 0.20 10.50
C VAL A 39 5.17 1.05 11.76
N SER A 40 4.48 2.18 11.65
CA SER A 40 4.13 3.06 12.76
C SER A 40 2.73 3.61 12.52
N ASP A 41 2.24 4.41 13.46
CA ASP A 41 0.95 5.08 13.30
C ASP A 41 0.85 5.83 11.97
N TYR A 42 1.95 6.42 11.46
CA TYR A 42 1.91 7.38 10.34
C TYR A 42 2.82 7.04 9.17
N ASN A 43 3.55 5.93 9.28
CA ASN A 43 4.47 5.47 8.23
C ASN A 43 4.32 3.98 8.03
N ALA A 44 4.38 3.55 6.77
CA ALA A 44 4.46 2.15 6.39
C ALA A 44 5.48 2.01 5.26
N VAL A 45 6.42 1.10 5.42
CA VAL A 45 7.42 0.77 4.41
C VAL A 45 7.36 -0.72 4.15
N PHE A 46 7.15 -1.08 2.89
CA PHE A 46 7.07 -2.44 2.40
C PHE A 46 8.12 -2.66 1.31
N THR A 47 8.79 -3.79 1.35
CA THR A 47 9.73 -4.23 0.32
C THR A 47 9.48 -5.69 -0.01
N GLY A 48 9.43 -6.03 -1.29
CA GLY A 48 9.20 -7.38 -1.77
C GLY A 48 9.72 -7.61 -3.17
N GLN A 49 9.43 -8.81 -3.67
CA GLN A 49 9.74 -9.27 -5.02
C GLN A 49 8.49 -9.92 -5.60
N ILE A 50 8.18 -9.56 -6.84
CA ILE A 50 7.14 -10.19 -7.63
C ILE A 50 7.83 -11.10 -8.65
N ASP A 51 7.38 -12.35 -8.74
CA ASP A 51 7.68 -13.30 -9.79
C ASP A 51 6.36 -13.81 -10.39
N SER A 52 5.91 -13.15 -11.45
CA SER A 52 4.71 -13.52 -12.21
C SER A 52 5.04 -13.69 -13.69
N ALA A 53 4.08 -14.20 -14.47
CA ALA A 53 4.23 -14.31 -15.92
C ALA A 53 4.32 -12.94 -16.63
N PHE A 54 3.75 -11.88 -16.05
CA PHE A 54 3.63 -10.56 -16.68
C PHE A 54 4.63 -9.53 -16.15
N TYR A 55 5.10 -9.75 -14.94
CA TYR A 55 6.05 -8.87 -14.25
C TYR A 55 6.95 -9.67 -13.32
N LYS A 56 8.25 -9.42 -13.42
CA LYS A 56 9.28 -9.96 -12.51
C LYS A 56 10.16 -8.82 -12.04
N GLY A 57 10.26 -8.62 -10.74
CA GLY A 57 11.10 -7.56 -10.20
C GLY A 57 10.75 -7.12 -8.77
N PRO A 58 11.50 -6.14 -8.27
CA PRO A 58 11.28 -5.59 -6.94
C PRO A 58 9.96 -4.83 -6.87
N MET A 59 9.30 -4.96 -5.72
CA MET A 59 8.20 -4.09 -5.32
C MET A 59 8.62 -3.34 -4.06
N SER A 60 8.55 -2.02 -4.07
CA SER A 60 8.78 -1.20 -2.88
C SER A 60 7.72 -0.13 -2.75
N LEU A 61 7.24 0.06 -1.52
CA LEU A 61 6.29 1.10 -1.15
C LEU A 61 6.77 1.76 0.13
N SER A 62 6.86 3.08 0.13
CA SER A 62 7.02 3.90 1.34
C SER A 62 5.88 4.89 1.37
N LEU A 63 5.17 4.97 2.49
CA LEU A 63 4.08 5.91 2.72
C LEU A 63 4.30 6.64 4.04
N SER A 64 4.13 7.96 4.03
CA SER A 64 4.14 8.81 5.22
C SER A 64 2.96 9.77 5.20
N LEU A 65 2.27 9.89 6.32
CA LEU A 65 1.22 10.90 6.53
C LEU A 65 1.82 12.06 7.33
N SER A 66 1.93 13.25 6.73
CA SER A 66 2.80 14.30 7.25
C SER A 66 2.16 15.21 8.29
N ASP A 67 0.83 15.25 8.40
CA ASP A 67 0.14 16.14 9.33
C ASP A 67 0.17 15.68 10.80
N GLN A 68 0.51 14.41 11.05
CA GLN A 68 0.69 13.84 12.40
C GLN A 68 -0.49 14.06 13.38
N ASN A 69 -1.68 14.37 12.86
CA ASN A 69 -2.88 14.69 13.65
C ASN A 69 -3.88 13.52 13.68
N PRO A 70 -4.13 12.80 14.81
CA PRO A 70 -5.06 11.66 15.03
C PRO A 70 -6.55 11.90 14.81
N SER A 71 -6.99 13.13 14.51
CA SER A 71 -8.38 13.42 14.09
C SER A 71 -8.60 13.74 12.60
N SER A 72 -7.55 14.11 11.85
CA SER A 72 -7.63 14.38 10.39
C SER A 72 -8.26 13.22 9.58
N GLN A 73 -9.15 13.59 8.67
CA GLN A 73 -9.77 12.72 7.64
C GLN A 73 -9.18 12.94 6.25
N ARG A 74 -8.36 13.98 6.07
CA ARG A 74 -7.62 14.29 4.85
C ARG A 74 -6.39 15.11 5.23
N GLY A 75 -5.33 15.02 4.45
CA GLY A 75 -4.12 15.78 4.70
C GLY A 75 -2.99 15.50 3.73
N PRO A 76 -1.83 16.14 3.93
CA PRO A 76 -0.63 15.87 3.18
C PRO A 76 -0.09 14.46 3.45
N ALA A 77 0.45 13.85 2.43
CA ALA A 77 1.18 12.59 2.48
C ALA A 77 2.43 12.67 1.59
N SER A 78 3.34 11.74 1.77
CA SER A 78 4.38 11.44 0.80
C SER A 78 4.39 9.96 0.50
N ILE A 79 4.64 9.62 -0.77
CA ILE A 79 4.68 8.23 -1.21
C ILE A 79 5.87 8.01 -2.13
N THR A 80 6.52 6.86 -1.99
CA THR A 80 7.47 6.33 -2.96
C THR A 80 7.01 4.94 -3.37
N LEU A 81 6.82 4.71 -4.67
CA LEU A 81 6.47 3.42 -5.25
C LEU A 81 7.53 3.03 -6.27
N ASN A 82 8.20 1.88 -6.06
CA ASN A 82 9.25 1.35 -6.94
C ASN A 82 10.34 2.37 -7.31
N GLY A 83 10.65 3.30 -6.41
CA GLY A 83 11.66 4.36 -6.60
C GLY A 83 11.10 5.69 -7.12
N THR A 84 9.88 5.71 -7.66
CA THR A 84 9.20 6.95 -8.07
C THR A 84 8.53 7.58 -6.85
N ALA A 85 8.85 8.83 -6.55
CA ALA A 85 8.35 9.53 -5.38
C ALA A 85 7.40 10.68 -5.74
N ASP A 86 6.35 10.83 -4.94
CA ASP A 86 5.55 12.04 -4.86
C ASP A 86 5.55 12.57 -3.42
N PRO A 87 6.36 13.60 -3.11
CA PRO A 87 6.40 14.20 -1.79
C PRO A 87 5.22 15.14 -1.50
N GLN A 88 4.38 15.44 -2.50
CA GLN A 88 3.23 16.34 -2.39
C GLN A 88 1.90 15.58 -2.52
N ALA A 89 1.93 14.25 -2.34
CA ALA A 89 0.74 13.43 -2.33
C ALA A 89 -0.24 13.91 -1.24
N THR A 90 -1.50 13.49 -1.38
CA THR A 90 -2.52 13.77 -0.37
C THR A 90 -3.23 12.48 0.01
N TYR A 91 -3.73 12.42 1.23
CA TYR A 91 -4.56 11.32 1.69
C TYR A 91 -5.98 11.78 1.98
N GLN A 92 -6.92 10.85 1.83
CA GLN A 92 -8.28 10.97 2.32
C GLN A 92 -8.72 9.64 2.92
N VAL A 93 -9.35 9.70 4.08
CA VAL A 93 -9.99 8.55 4.74
C VAL A 93 -11.41 8.44 4.23
N SER A 94 -11.81 7.22 3.87
CA SER A 94 -13.18 6.91 3.48
C SER A 94 -13.58 5.58 4.09
N ARG A 95 -14.51 5.59 5.05
CA ARG A 95 -15.01 4.40 5.76
C ARG A 95 -13.89 3.52 6.32
N ASN A 96 -13.50 2.47 5.59
CA ASN A 96 -12.54 1.45 5.96
C ASN A 96 -11.26 1.47 5.11
N GLN A 97 -11.04 2.52 4.32
CA GLN A 97 -9.86 2.69 3.49
C GLN A 97 -9.21 4.07 3.68
N ILE A 98 -7.90 4.11 3.49
CA ILE A 98 -7.17 5.34 3.23
C ILE A 98 -6.80 5.38 1.75
N VAL A 99 -7.08 6.50 1.10
CA VAL A 99 -6.84 6.71 -0.33
C VAL A 99 -5.77 7.78 -0.47
N ILE A 100 -4.69 7.45 -1.17
CA ILE A 100 -3.59 8.36 -1.49
C ILE A 100 -3.75 8.78 -2.95
N SER A 101 -3.84 10.08 -3.18
CA SER A 101 -3.76 10.67 -4.51
C SER A 101 -2.34 11.17 -4.74
N ALA A 102 -1.70 10.70 -5.80
CA ALA A 102 -0.30 11.00 -6.11
C ALA A 102 -0.09 11.23 -7.61
N SER A 103 1.01 11.92 -7.95
CA SER A 103 1.52 12.08 -9.30
C SER A 103 2.85 11.34 -9.44
N LEU A 104 2.80 10.08 -9.89
CA LEU A 104 3.98 9.23 -10.08
C LEU A 104 4.40 9.25 -11.55
N ASP A 105 5.64 9.63 -11.85
CA ASP A 105 6.17 9.77 -13.21
C ASP A 105 5.28 10.64 -14.13
N GLY A 106 4.72 11.70 -13.56
CA GLY A 106 3.83 12.64 -14.25
C GLY A 106 2.42 12.11 -14.52
N LYS A 107 2.06 10.95 -13.96
CA LYS A 107 0.72 10.35 -14.10
C LYS A 107 -0.02 10.43 -12.77
N SER A 108 -1.30 10.82 -12.83
CA SER A 108 -2.19 10.77 -11.68
C SER A 108 -2.54 9.33 -11.34
N GLU A 109 -2.19 8.93 -10.13
CA GLU A 109 -2.40 7.59 -9.59
C GLU A 109 -3.14 7.71 -8.26
N THR A 110 -4.01 6.73 -8.00
CA THR A 110 -4.75 6.58 -6.75
C THR A 110 -4.36 5.25 -6.12
N ILE A 111 -3.82 5.30 -4.90
CA ILE A 111 -3.49 4.14 -4.08
C ILE A 111 -4.53 4.02 -2.97
N ALA A 112 -5.35 2.97 -2.98
CA ALA A 112 -6.25 2.65 -1.89
C ALA A 112 -5.66 1.53 -1.02
N ILE A 113 -5.68 1.73 0.29
CA ILE A 113 -5.21 0.77 1.29
C ILE A 113 -6.36 0.47 2.24
N ASN A 114 -6.68 -0.81 2.41
CA ASN A 114 -7.66 -1.24 3.39
C ASN A 114 -7.31 -2.62 3.98
N ALA A 115 -7.68 -2.81 5.24
CA ALA A 115 -7.64 -4.10 5.87
C ALA A 115 -8.68 -5.01 5.19
N GLY A 116 -8.27 -6.25 4.92
CA GLY A 116 -9.09 -7.32 4.39
C GLY A 116 -9.13 -8.51 5.35
N ASP A 117 -9.96 -9.50 5.01
CA ASP A 117 -10.08 -10.73 5.78
C ASP A 117 -8.79 -11.55 5.66
N GLY A 118 -7.87 -11.32 6.60
CA GLY A 118 -6.58 -12.01 6.68
C GLY A 118 -5.45 -11.38 5.85
N GLY A 119 -5.54 -10.10 5.46
CA GLY A 119 -4.45 -9.42 4.76
C GLY A 119 -4.74 -7.95 4.45
N THR A 120 -3.78 -7.24 3.86
CA THR A 120 -3.90 -5.83 3.46
C THR A 120 -4.13 -5.75 1.96
N TYR A 121 -5.21 -5.11 1.54
CA TYR A 121 -5.41 -4.78 0.13
C TYR A 121 -4.67 -3.50 -0.22
N LEU A 122 -3.93 -3.55 -1.32
CA LEU A 122 -3.28 -2.41 -1.96
C LEU A 122 -3.79 -2.34 -3.39
N SER A 123 -4.60 -1.33 -3.69
CA SER A 123 -5.11 -1.10 -5.05
C SER A 123 -4.47 0.16 -5.62
N LEU A 124 -3.78 0.01 -6.75
CA LEU A 124 -3.30 1.10 -7.58
C LEU A 124 -4.27 1.27 -8.75
N SER A 125 -4.73 2.49 -9.00
CA SER A 125 -5.61 2.82 -10.11
C SER A 125 -5.22 4.16 -10.74
N GLY A 126 -5.24 4.21 -12.06
CA GLY A 126 -4.69 5.31 -12.85
C GLY A 126 -4.48 4.85 -14.28
N ALA A 127 -3.26 4.98 -14.80
CA ALA A 127 -2.95 4.52 -16.16
C ALA A 127 -3.12 3.00 -16.34
N VAL A 128 -2.91 2.23 -15.27
CA VAL A 128 -3.25 0.80 -15.20
C VAL A 128 -3.79 0.48 -13.82
N SER A 129 -4.86 -0.32 -13.74
CA SER A 129 -5.45 -0.73 -12.47
C SER A 129 -4.92 -2.09 -12.04
N HIS A 130 -4.29 -2.16 -10.87
CA HIS A 130 -3.81 -3.40 -10.27
C HIS A 130 -4.21 -3.45 -8.80
N THR A 131 -4.70 -4.60 -8.35
CA THR A 131 -4.92 -4.88 -6.93
C THR A 131 -4.00 -6.01 -6.49
N VAL A 132 -3.26 -5.74 -5.44
CA VAL A 132 -2.42 -6.69 -4.72
C VAL A 132 -3.05 -6.95 -3.35
N PHE A 133 -2.96 -8.18 -2.88
CA PHE A 133 -3.30 -8.56 -1.52
C PHE A 133 -2.03 -9.02 -0.81
N LEU A 134 -1.67 -8.33 0.27
CA LEU A 134 -0.57 -8.69 1.14
C LEU A 134 -1.11 -9.57 2.26
N LYS A 135 -0.83 -10.86 2.16
CA LYS A 135 -1.33 -11.86 3.11
C LYS A 135 -0.20 -12.28 4.05
N PRO A 136 -0.36 -12.24 5.38
CA PRO A 136 0.64 -12.71 6.30
C PRO A 136 1.04 -14.15 5.98
N SER A 137 2.35 -14.40 5.91
CA SER A 137 2.93 -15.71 5.57
C SER A 137 3.15 -16.59 6.79
#